data_AF-A0A2N2XIB2-F1
#
_entry.id   AF-A0A2N2XIB2-F1
#
_cell.length_a   1.000
_cell.length_b   1.000
_cell.length_c   1.000
_cell.angle_alpha   90.00
_cell.angle_beta   90.00
_cell.angle_gamma   90.00
#
_symmetry.space_group_name_H-M   'P 1'
#
loop_
_entity.id
_entity.type
_entity.pdbx_description
1 polymer ?
#
loop_
_entity_poly.entity_id
_entity_poly.type
_entity_poly.pdbx_seq_one_letter_code
_entity_poly.pdbx_strand_id
1 'polypeptide(L)'
;GMNDNVSVFQGMLQSFYDAPDGFSEELKEITWAVGVEYWYNKQFAIRGGYHHESADKGDRKFFTFGAGLRYNVFGLDFSYLVSTDQRNPLDNTLRFSLTFDMDAFKAQESK
;
A
#
# COMPACT_ATOMS: atom_id res chain seq x y z
N GLY A 1 -20.08 16.61 14.29
CA GLY A 1 -20.01 15.33 15.02
C GLY A 1 -21.04 15.35 16.11
N MET A 2 -21.79 14.26 16.26
CA MET A 2 -22.67 14.08 17.40
C MET A 2 -21.79 13.73 18.61
N ASN A 3 -21.71 14.61 19.60
CA ASN A 3 -21.15 14.36 20.94
C ASN A 3 -19.97 13.38 21.04
N ASP A 4 -18.76 13.91 21.23
CA ASP A 4 -17.51 13.13 21.46
C ASP A 4 -17.46 12.35 22.79
N ASN A 5 -18.54 12.37 23.57
CA ASN A 5 -18.58 11.82 24.92
C ASN A 5 -19.41 10.54 24.98
N VAL A 6 -18.97 9.54 24.21
CA VAL A 6 -19.58 8.21 24.15
C VAL A 6 -18.63 7.14 24.65
N SER A 7 -19.19 6.06 25.22
CA SER A 7 -18.40 4.92 25.68
C SER A 7 -17.58 4.31 24.52
N VAL A 8 -16.40 3.75 24.78
CA VAL A 8 -15.49 3.21 23.73
C VAL A 8 -16.20 2.26 22.76
N PHE A 9 -17.09 1.42 23.28
CA PHE A 9 -17.90 0.50 22.46
C PHE A 9 -18.90 1.24 21.57
N GLN A 10 -19.56 2.26 22.11
CA GLN A 10 -20.50 3.10 21.37
C GLN A 10 -19.76 4.00 20.36
N GLY A 11 -18.58 4.50 20.68
CA GLY A 11 -17.72 5.27 19.77
C GLY A 11 -17.24 4.44 18.58
N MET A 12 -16.91 3.16 18.79
CA MET A 12 -16.58 2.23 17.69
C MET A 12 -17.76 1.98 16.74
N LEU A 13 -18.99 1.95 17.23
CA LEU A 13 -20.18 1.78 16.39
C LEU A 13 -20.61 3.10 15.75
N GLN A 14 -20.46 4.21 16.47
CA GLN A 14 -20.79 5.56 16.01
C GLN A 14 -19.80 6.07 14.96
N SER A 15 -18.52 5.66 14.99
CA SER A 15 -17.53 6.07 13.99
C SER A 15 -17.87 5.69 12.55
N PHE A 16 -18.81 4.76 12.35
CA PHE A 16 -19.31 4.38 11.03
C PHE A 16 -20.52 5.20 10.55
N TYR A 17 -21.05 6.12 11.37
CA TYR A 17 -22.26 6.90 11.07
C TYR A 17 -22.21 8.37 11.56
N ASP A 18 -21.10 8.85 12.14
CA ASP A 18 -21.00 10.18 12.77
C ASP A 18 -20.72 11.35 11.79
N ALA A 19 -20.65 11.08 10.48
CA ALA A 19 -20.35 12.11 9.49
C ALA A 19 -21.53 13.12 9.40
N PRO A 20 -21.34 14.40 9.77
CA PRO A 20 -22.42 15.39 9.82
C PRO A 20 -23.04 15.75 8.45
N ASP A 21 -22.42 15.34 7.33
CA ASP A 21 -22.90 15.54 5.94
C ASP A 21 -23.40 14.22 5.26
N GLY A 22 -23.57 13.14 6.03
CA GLY A 22 -24.14 11.87 5.58
C GLY A 22 -23.24 11.05 4.64
N PHE A 23 -23.85 10.06 3.97
CA PHE A 23 -23.19 9.05 3.11
C PHE A 23 -22.34 9.66 1.98
N SER A 24 -22.63 10.90 1.56
CA SER A 24 -21.86 11.61 0.54
C SER A 24 -20.48 12.06 1.03
N GLU A 25 -20.29 12.26 2.32
CA GLU A 25 -19.00 12.57 2.93
C GLU A 25 -18.18 11.29 3.15
N GLU A 26 -18.84 10.19 3.52
CA GLU A 26 -18.23 8.87 3.67
C GLU A 26 -17.74 8.29 2.34
N LEU A 27 -18.47 8.48 1.24
CA LEU A 27 -18.01 8.08 -0.10
C LEU A 27 -16.75 8.83 -0.54
N LYS A 28 -16.55 10.07 -0.07
CA LYS A 28 -15.31 10.80 -0.30
C LYS A 28 -14.16 10.30 0.57
N GLU A 29 -14.40 9.52 1.62
CA GLU A 29 -13.33 8.93 2.44
C GLU A 29 -12.80 7.61 1.85
N ILE A 30 -13.42 7.11 0.77
CA ILE A 30 -12.99 5.87 0.13
C ILE A 30 -11.65 6.06 -0.58
N THR A 31 -10.61 5.48 0.02
CA THR A 31 -9.32 5.28 -0.63
C THR A 31 -9.39 4.02 -1.47
N TRP A 32 -8.94 4.08 -2.72
CA TRP A 32 -8.85 2.92 -3.59
C TRP A 32 -7.46 2.80 -4.20
N ALA A 33 -7.05 1.56 -4.40
CA ALA A 33 -5.76 1.23 -4.98
C ALA A 33 -5.96 0.12 -6.00
N VAL A 34 -5.32 0.26 -7.15
CA VAL A 34 -5.34 -0.72 -8.23
C VAL A 34 -3.90 -1.02 -8.64
N GLY A 35 -3.61 -2.28 -8.91
CA GLY A 35 -2.26 -2.70 -9.29
C GLY A 35 -2.26 -3.94 -10.15
N VAL A 36 -1.20 -4.06 -10.93
CA VAL A 36 -0.90 -5.18 -11.81
C VAL A 36 0.47 -5.73 -11.46
N GLU A 37 0.58 -7.04 -11.46
CA GLU A 37 1.83 -7.76 -11.24
C GLU A 37 2.04 -8.75 -12.38
N TYR A 38 3.26 -8.79 -12.91
CA TYR A 38 3.67 -9.70 -13.97
C TYR A 38 4.96 -10.42 -13.57
N TRP A 39 4.90 -11.75 -13.54
CA TRP A 39 6.07 -12.60 -13.27
C TRP A 39 6.60 -13.20 -14.56
N TYR A 40 7.86 -12.92 -14.86
CA TYR A 40 8.63 -13.59 -15.89
C TYR A 40 9.47 -14.71 -15.28
N ASN A 41 9.23 -15.94 -15.74
CA ASN A 41 9.96 -17.14 -15.35
C ASN A 41 10.06 -17.39 -13.82
N LYS A 42 9.13 -16.83 -13.03
CA LYS A 42 9.14 -16.87 -11.53
C LYS A 42 10.41 -16.29 -10.90
N GLN A 43 11.24 -15.61 -11.68
CA GLN A 43 12.53 -15.05 -11.27
C GLN A 43 12.51 -13.53 -11.38
N PHE A 44 11.81 -12.97 -12.36
CA PHE A 44 11.69 -11.52 -12.51
C PHE A 44 10.23 -11.13 -12.31
N ALA A 45 9.96 -10.11 -11.50
CA ALA A 45 8.64 -9.53 -11.32
C ALA A 45 8.66 -8.09 -11.81
N ILE A 46 7.59 -7.66 -12.47
CA ILE A 46 7.32 -6.25 -12.75
C ILE A 46 5.97 -5.93 -12.11
N ARG A 47 5.92 -4.82 -11.37
CA ARG A 47 4.75 -4.37 -10.63
C ARG A 47 4.44 -2.93 -11.01
N GLY A 48 3.18 -2.65 -11.22
CA GLY A 48 2.68 -1.30 -11.47
C GLY A 48 1.43 -1.10 -10.64
N GLY A 49 1.29 0.05 -9.99
CA GLY A 49 0.14 0.37 -9.17
C GLY A 49 -0.20 1.84 -9.22
N TYR A 50 -1.45 2.13 -8.90
CA TYR A 50 -1.97 3.46 -8.71
C TYR A 50 -2.78 3.49 -7.43
N HIS A 51 -2.44 4.44 -6.57
CA HIS A 51 -3.14 4.70 -5.32
C HIS A 51 -3.83 6.05 -5.44
N HIS A 52 -5.11 6.06 -5.10
CA HIS A 52 -5.93 7.24 -5.11
C HIS A 52 -6.61 7.41 -3.76
N GLU A 53 -6.29 8.52 -3.12
CA GLU A 53 -6.93 9.01 -1.91
C GLU A 53 -7.60 10.35 -2.24
N SER A 54 -8.78 10.60 -1.68
CA SER A 54 -9.55 11.79 -1.96
C SER A 54 -8.88 13.07 -1.44
N ALA A 55 -9.12 14.17 -2.18
CA ALA A 55 -8.49 15.47 -1.93
C ALA A 55 -8.85 16.05 -0.55
N ASP A 56 -10.04 15.76 -0.03
CA ASP A 56 -10.54 16.36 1.22
C ASP A 56 -10.01 15.68 2.50
N LYS A 57 -9.40 14.49 2.39
CA LYS A 57 -8.97 13.68 3.56
C LYS A 57 -7.45 13.52 3.69
N GLY A 58 -6.70 13.61 2.60
CA GLY A 58 -5.24 13.44 2.65
C GLY A 58 -4.51 13.69 1.33
N ASP A 59 -5.23 13.69 0.20
CA ASP A 59 -4.72 14.04 -1.14
C ASP A 59 -3.48 13.24 -1.59
N ARG A 60 -3.40 11.97 -1.16
CA ARG A 60 -2.26 11.10 -1.47
C ARG A 60 -2.54 10.32 -2.74
N LYS A 61 -2.15 10.91 -3.88
CA LYS A 61 -2.25 10.28 -5.21
C LYS A 61 -0.87 9.95 -5.72
N PHE A 62 -0.58 8.66 -5.89
CA PHE A 62 0.73 8.22 -6.36
C PHE A 62 0.69 6.96 -7.21
N PHE A 63 1.60 6.92 -8.17
CA PHE A 63 1.92 5.74 -8.96
C PHE A 63 3.06 4.99 -8.29
N THR A 64 2.96 3.67 -8.30
CA THR A 64 4.02 2.77 -7.85
C THR A 64 4.51 1.96 -9.03
N PHE A 65 5.82 1.88 -9.19
CA PHE A 65 6.48 1.03 -10.16
C PHE A 65 7.49 0.19 -9.43
N GLY A 66 7.51 -1.11 -9.66
CA GLY A 66 8.43 -2.01 -8.99
C GLY A 66 8.98 -3.08 -9.91
N ALA A 67 10.18 -3.54 -9.59
CA ALA A 67 10.82 -4.68 -10.22
C ALA A 67 11.36 -5.60 -9.13
N GLY A 68 11.12 -6.90 -9.25
CA GLY A 68 11.61 -7.93 -8.33
C GLY A 68 12.53 -8.92 -9.06
N LEU A 69 13.54 -9.41 -8.37
CA LEU A 69 14.40 -10.51 -8.77
C LEU A 69 14.40 -11.56 -7.66
N ARG A 70 14.00 -12.79 -7.97
CA ARG A 70 14.06 -13.94 -7.06
C ARG A 70 15.03 -14.97 -7.59
N TYR A 71 15.94 -15.41 -6.74
CA TYR A 71 16.97 -16.39 -7.07
C TYR A 71 17.12 -17.38 -5.92
N ASN A 72 16.57 -18.59 -6.05
CA ASN A 72 16.53 -19.70 -5.08
C ASN A 72 16.32 -19.31 -3.60
N VAL A 73 17.34 -18.73 -2.96
CA VAL A 73 17.41 -18.38 -1.54
C VAL A 73 17.28 -16.87 -1.26
N PHE A 74 17.54 -16.02 -2.26
CA PHE A 74 17.49 -14.56 -2.11
C PHE A 74 16.45 -13.94 -3.04
N GLY A 75 15.73 -12.94 -2.52
CA GLY A 75 14.82 -12.09 -3.26
C GLY A 75 15.23 -10.63 -3.11
N LEU A 76 15.29 -9.90 -4.22
CA LEU A 76 15.56 -8.47 -4.28
C LEU A 76 14.34 -7.80 -4.88
N ASP A 77 13.74 -6.84 -4.17
CA ASP A 77 12.62 -6.07 -4.69
C ASP A 77 12.98 -4.57 -4.66
N PHE A 78 12.77 -3.93 -5.80
CA PHE A 78 12.93 -2.51 -6.00
C PHE A 78 11.56 -1.91 -6.26
N SER A 79 11.20 -0.88 -5.50
CA SER A 79 9.96 -0.14 -5.69
C SER A 79 10.23 1.35 -5.72
N TYR A 80 9.70 2.00 -6.74
CA TYR A 80 9.77 3.43 -6.97
C TYR A 80 8.36 4.02 -6.89
N LEU A 81 8.23 5.08 -6.11
CA LEU A 81 6.97 5.77 -5.90
C LEU A 81 7.04 7.17 -6.49
N VAL A 82 6.11 7.46 -7.39
CA VAL A 82 5.96 8.76 -8.05
C VAL A 82 4.63 9.35 -7.61
N SER A 83 4.64 10.35 -6.72
CA SER A 83 3.41 11.08 -6.42
C SER A 83 3.11 12.09 -7.52
N THR A 84 1.82 12.31 -7.75
CA THR A 84 1.34 13.35 -8.69
C THR A 84 1.22 14.71 -7.99
N ASP A 85 1.14 14.74 -6.66
CA ASP A 85 0.91 15.96 -5.87
C ASP A 85 2.15 16.50 -5.12
N GLN A 86 2.25 17.83 -5.10
CA GLN A 86 3.45 18.64 -4.88
C GLN A 86 3.99 18.69 -3.44
N ARG A 87 3.44 17.91 -2.50
CA ARG A 87 3.80 17.93 -1.07
C ARG A 87 3.81 16.55 -0.39
N ASN A 88 4.28 15.50 -1.07
CA ASN A 88 4.49 14.21 -0.41
C ASN A 88 5.97 14.05 0.02
N PRO A 89 6.28 13.97 1.32
CA PRO A 89 7.66 13.78 1.80
C PRO A 89 8.30 12.44 1.39
N LEU A 90 7.54 11.55 0.74
CA LEU A 90 8.00 10.30 0.14
C LEU A 90 8.21 10.38 -1.38
N ASP A 91 8.12 11.56 -1.98
CA ASP A 91 8.42 11.75 -3.39
C ASP A 91 9.81 11.27 -3.76
N ASN A 92 9.89 10.50 -4.84
CA ASN A 92 11.15 9.97 -5.37
C ASN A 92 11.85 8.98 -4.42
N THR A 93 11.10 8.30 -3.54
CA THR A 93 11.69 7.30 -2.65
C THR A 93 11.92 5.99 -3.41
N LEU A 94 13.18 5.58 -3.49
CA LEU A 94 13.57 4.24 -3.89
C LEU A 94 13.54 3.33 -2.67
N ARG A 95 12.62 2.38 -2.65
CA ARG A 95 12.57 1.32 -1.64
C ARG A 95 13.30 0.09 -2.17
N PHE A 96 14.28 -0.35 -1.40
CA PHE A 96 14.99 -1.60 -1.61
C PHE A 96 14.58 -2.60 -0.53
N SER A 97 14.23 -3.81 -0.92
CA SER A 97 13.94 -4.91 -0.01
C SER A 97 14.78 -6.12 -0.38
N LEU A 98 15.39 -6.74 0.64
CA LEU A 98 16.14 -7.98 0.52
C LEU A 98 15.43 -9.03 1.37
N THR A 99 15.00 -10.11 0.73
CA THR A 99 14.33 -11.24 1.35
C THR A 99 15.25 -12.45 1.34
N PHE A 100 15.36 -13.12 2.49
CA PHE A 100 16.07 -14.39 2.62
C PHE A 100 15.08 -15.51 2.93
N ASP A 101 15.08 -16.53 2.08
CA ASP A 101 14.27 -17.74 2.25
C ASP A 101 15.09 -18.81 2.98
N MET A 102 14.88 -18.92 4.30
CA MET A 102 15.65 -19.83 5.15
C MET A 102 15.33 -21.32 4.88
N ASP A 103 14.14 -21.62 4.37
CA ASP A 103 13.74 -22.99 4.04
C ASP A 103 14.39 -23.45 2.74
N ALA A 104 14.41 -22.57 1.72
CA ALA A 104 15.17 -22.81 0.50
C ALA A 104 16.69 -22.97 0.77
N PHE A 105 17.23 -22.23 1.75
CA PHE A 105 18.64 -22.33 2.14
C PHE A 105 18.97 -23.72 2.69
N LYS A 106 18.18 -24.22 3.64
CA LYS A 106 18.36 -25.55 4.25
C LYS A 106 18.20 -26.69 3.24
N ALA A 107 17.29 -26.54 2.28
CA ALA A 107 17.08 -27.51 1.20
C ALA A 107 18.26 -27.59 0.22
N GLN A 108 19.08 -26.53 0.12
CA GLN A 108 20.26 -26.49 -0.74
C GLN A 108 21.50 -27.07 -0.05
N GLU A 109 21.59 -26.95 1.28
CA GLU A 109 22.67 -27.53 2.10
C GLU A 109 22.54 -29.05 2.30
N SER A 110 21.33 -29.59 2.13
CA SER A 110 21.04 -31.03 2.32
C SER A 110 21.16 -31.89 1.05
N LYS A 111 21.66 -31.33 -0.05
CA LYS A 111 22.01 -32.03 -1.29
C LYS A 111 23.53 -32.09 -1.49
#